data_AF-A0A7S2NAA4-F1
#
_entry.id   AF-A0A7S2NAA4-F1
#
_cell.length_a   1.000
_cell.length_b   1.000
_cell.length_c   1.000
_cell.angle_alpha   90.00
_cell.angle_beta   90.00
_cell.angle_gamma   90.00
#
_symmetry.space_group_name_H-M   'P 1'
#
loop_
_entity.id
_entity.type
_entity.pdbx_description
1 polymer ?
#
loop_
_entity_poly.entity_id
_entity_poly.type
_entity_poly.pdbx_seq_one_letter_code
_entity_poly.pdbx_strand_id
1 'polypeptide(L)'
;GDLGPYPSENEDRRYLLSIYGKIFDVSDRPDKYGPDGPYASLTGKDLTWGLAAGVDTPDFCNRCYDLFKAKDAGKDKIAGVCSWLAWYETEYGAPVAQLEPFTRERELPAPPLQEIEQCTV
;
A
#
# COMPACT_ATOMS: atom_id res chain seq x y z
N GLY A 1 0.94 -5.17 -13.26
CA GLY A 1 1.46 -6.35 -12.56
C GLY A 1 0.48 -6.77 -11.49
N ASP A 2 0.63 -7.98 -10.98
CA ASP A 2 -0.19 -8.55 -9.91
C ASP A 2 0.72 -8.89 -8.70
N LEU A 3 0.22 -8.66 -7.50
CA LEU A 3 0.89 -8.98 -6.23
C LEU A 3 0.50 -10.35 -5.67
N GLY A 4 -0.64 -10.91 -6.10
CA GLY A 4 -1.17 -12.18 -5.63
C GLY A 4 -0.18 -13.35 -5.58
N PRO A 5 0.79 -13.47 -6.51
CA PRO A 5 1.79 -14.54 -6.48
C PRO A 5 2.90 -14.41 -5.42
N TYR A 6 2.97 -13.30 -4.68
CA TYR A 6 4.11 -13.01 -3.78
C TYR A 6 3.69 -12.79 -2.32
N PRO A 7 3.06 -13.78 -1.65
CA PRO A 7 2.84 -13.73 -0.20
C PRO A 7 4.19 -13.78 0.54
N SER A 8 4.21 -13.46 1.85
CA SER A 8 5.43 -13.57 2.67
C SER A 8 6.03 -14.98 2.68
N GLU A 9 5.19 -16.01 2.61
CA GLU A 9 5.59 -17.41 2.42
C GLU A 9 5.65 -17.75 0.92
N ASN A 10 6.78 -17.45 0.27
CA ASN A 10 7.04 -17.87 -1.11
C ASN A 10 8.45 -18.47 -1.29
N GLU A 11 8.59 -19.43 -2.20
CA GLU A 11 9.84 -20.16 -2.44
C GLU A 11 10.97 -19.26 -2.98
N ASP A 12 10.62 -18.24 -3.76
CA ASP A 12 11.56 -17.30 -4.37
C ASP A 12 12.17 -16.32 -3.36
N ARG A 13 11.65 -16.27 -2.12
CA ARG A 13 11.97 -15.29 -1.07
C ARG A 13 11.89 -13.84 -1.59
N ARG A 14 10.96 -13.63 -2.52
CA ARG A 14 10.73 -12.34 -3.16
C ARG A 14 9.51 -11.69 -2.54
N TYR A 15 9.70 -10.54 -1.92
CA TYR A 15 8.64 -9.84 -1.19
C TYR A 15 8.28 -8.57 -1.94
N LEU A 16 7.02 -8.45 -2.33
CA LEU A 16 6.50 -7.30 -3.04
C LEU A 16 5.36 -6.67 -2.24
N LEU A 17 5.20 -5.36 -2.36
CA LEU A 17 4.00 -4.64 -1.89
C LEU A 17 3.73 -3.46 -2.82
N SER A 18 2.57 -2.84 -2.70
CA SER A 18 2.27 -1.62 -3.45
C SER A 18 1.89 -0.44 -2.57
N ILE A 19 2.36 0.74 -2.99
CA ILE A 19 1.95 2.02 -2.43
C ILE A 19 1.54 2.90 -3.60
N TYR A 20 0.30 3.37 -3.57
CA TYR A 20 -0.32 4.16 -4.61
C TYR A 20 -0.19 3.51 -6.00
N GLY A 21 -0.39 2.19 -6.05
CA GLY A 21 -0.27 1.39 -7.27
C GLY A 21 1.15 1.20 -7.80
N LYS A 22 2.18 1.77 -7.18
CA LYS A 22 3.58 1.46 -7.50
C LYS A 22 4.02 0.23 -6.73
N ILE A 23 4.56 -0.78 -7.41
CA ILE A 23 5.00 -2.04 -6.80
C ILE A 23 6.48 -1.93 -6.47
N PHE A 24 6.83 -2.15 -5.21
CA PHE A 24 8.21 -2.14 -4.72
C PHE A 24 8.68 -3.54 -4.42
N ASP A 25 9.95 -3.81 -4.71
CA ASP A 25 10.64 -5.02 -4.28
C ASP A 25 11.33 -4.75 -2.95
N VAL A 26 10.83 -5.38 -1.89
CA VAL A 26 11.28 -5.20 -0.49
C VAL A 26 12.03 -6.43 0.02
N SER A 27 12.57 -7.23 -0.90
CA SER A 27 13.23 -8.50 -0.61
C SER A 27 14.54 -8.37 0.17
N ASP A 28 15.12 -7.16 0.24
CA ASP A 28 16.30 -6.83 1.04
C ASP A 28 16.00 -6.70 2.54
N ARG A 29 14.71 -6.71 2.93
CA ARG A 29 14.23 -6.63 4.32
C ARG A 29 13.38 -7.86 4.72
N PRO A 30 13.94 -9.09 4.66
CA PRO A 30 13.25 -10.30 5.11
C PRO A 30 12.90 -10.25 6.60
N ASP A 31 13.66 -9.48 7.41
CA ASP A 31 13.40 -9.21 8.82
C ASP A 31 12.04 -8.53 9.06
N LYS A 32 11.52 -7.82 8.04
CA LYS A 32 10.26 -7.09 8.08
C LYS A 32 9.14 -7.80 7.34
N TYR A 33 9.40 -8.22 6.11
CA TYR A 33 8.36 -8.68 5.16
C TYR A 33 8.39 -10.19 4.88
N GLY A 34 9.41 -10.90 5.37
CA GLY A 34 9.43 -12.36 5.33
C GLY A 34 8.44 -12.98 6.32
N PRO A 35 8.29 -14.32 6.34
CA PRO A 35 7.27 -15.03 7.12
C PRO A 35 7.29 -14.71 8.63
N ASP A 36 8.47 -14.52 9.20
CA ASP A 36 8.66 -14.24 10.63
C ASP A 36 8.67 -12.74 10.96
N GLY A 37 8.53 -11.88 9.95
CA GLY A 37 8.62 -10.44 10.09
C GLY A 37 7.30 -9.82 10.61
N PRO A 38 7.35 -8.66 11.29
CA PRO A 38 6.16 -7.99 11.80
C PRO A 38 5.17 -7.58 10.70
N TYR A 39 5.63 -7.41 9.46
CA TYR A 39 4.80 -7.02 8.31
C TYR A 39 4.54 -8.18 7.34
N ALA A 40 4.79 -9.42 7.76
CA ALA A 40 4.54 -10.62 6.95
C ALA A 40 3.12 -10.68 6.38
N SER A 41 2.13 -10.20 7.16
CA SER A 41 0.72 -10.18 6.78
C SER A 41 0.36 -9.10 5.76
N LEU A 42 1.25 -8.13 5.53
CA LEU A 42 1.09 -7.03 4.57
C LEU A 42 1.80 -7.32 3.24
N THR A 43 2.76 -8.24 3.23
CA THR A 43 3.49 -8.68 2.03
C THR A 43 2.53 -9.26 0.99
N GLY A 44 2.75 -8.90 -0.27
CA GLY A 44 1.90 -9.28 -1.40
C GLY A 44 0.60 -8.46 -1.51
N LYS A 45 0.54 -7.28 -0.89
CA LYS A 45 -0.67 -6.43 -0.88
C LYS A 45 -0.40 -4.99 -1.24
N ASP A 46 -1.45 -4.30 -1.68
CA ASP A 46 -1.50 -2.85 -1.76
C ASP A 46 -1.81 -2.25 -0.39
N LEU A 47 -0.97 -1.31 0.06
CA LEU A 47 -1.04 -0.68 1.37
C LEU A 47 -1.59 0.76 1.29
N THR A 48 -1.98 1.23 0.11
CA THR A 48 -2.35 2.63 -0.14
C THR A 48 -3.38 3.13 0.84
N TRP A 49 -4.46 2.37 1.04
CA TRP A 49 -5.52 2.77 1.96
C TRP A 49 -5.11 2.65 3.42
N GLY A 50 -4.39 1.59 3.81
CA GLY A 50 -3.85 1.48 5.16
C GLY A 50 -2.96 2.67 5.56
N LEU A 51 -2.07 3.10 4.66
CA LEU A 51 -1.21 4.27 4.88
C LEU A 51 -2.01 5.58 4.94
N ALA A 52 -3.03 5.74 4.09
CA ALA A 52 -3.93 6.90 4.17
C ALA A 52 -4.74 6.91 5.49
N ALA A 53 -5.18 5.75 5.94
CA ALA A 53 -5.93 5.55 7.17
C ALA A 53 -5.08 5.66 8.43
N GLY A 54 -3.76 5.48 8.33
CA GLY A 54 -2.87 5.32 9.49
C GLY A 54 -3.03 3.97 10.17
N VAL A 55 -3.40 2.92 9.42
CA VAL A 55 -3.68 1.57 9.92
C VAL A 55 -2.89 0.55 9.10
N ASP A 56 -2.05 -0.24 9.77
CA ASP A 56 -1.14 -1.22 9.17
C ASP A 56 -1.63 -2.68 9.37
N THR A 57 -2.93 -2.90 9.16
CA THR A 57 -3.55 -4.23 9.29
C THR A 57 -3.99 -4.79 7.93
N PRO A 58 -4.06 -6.13 7.77
CA PRO A 58 -4.50 -6.77 6.52
C PRO A 58 -5.89 -6.34 6.04
N ASP A 59 -6.79 -5.96 6.95
CA ASP A 59 -8.16 -5.54 6.63
C ASP A 59 -8.21 -4.19 5.87
N PHE A 60 -7.14 -3.40 5.95
CA PHE A 60 -7.00 -2.14 5.22
C PHE A 60 -6.23 -2.29 3.90
N CYS A 61 -5.74 -3.49 3.61
CA CYS A 61 -4.96 -3.77 2.40
C CYS A 61 -5.84 -4.11 1.20
N ASN A 62 -5.33 -3.90 -0.01
CA ASN A 62 -6.00 -4.17 -1.28
C ASN A 62 -7.34 -3.42 -1.48
N ARG A 63 -7.60 -2.41 -0.65
CA ARG A 63 -8.76 -1.52 -0.75
C ARG A 63 -8.40 -0.32 -1.62
N CYS A 64 -8.54 -0.48 -2.94
CA CYS A 64 -8.16 0.54 -3.91
C CYS A 64 -9.25 1.62 -4.04
N TYR A 65 -8.89 2.88 -3.80
CA TYR A 65 -9.78 4.04 -3.87
C TYR A 65 -9.14 5.16 -4.69
N ASP A 66 -9.98 5.99 -5.32
CA ASP A 66 -9.55 7.27 -5.87
C ASP A 66 -9.53 8.30 -4.73
N LEU A 67 -8.34 8.56 -4.18
CA LEU A 67 -8.18 9.49 -3.05
C LEU A 67 -8.54 10.93 -3.42
N PHE A 68 -8.52 11.32 -4.69
CA PHE A 68 -8.94 12.66 -5.12
C PHE A 68 -10.47 12.86 -5.01
N LYS A 69 -11.26 11.78 -4.99
CA LYS A 69 -12.71 11.86 -4.77
C LYS A 69 -13.08 12.27 -3.34
N ALA A 70 -12.14 12.20 -2.39
CA ALA A 70 -12.31 12.68 -1.01
C ALA A 70 -12.27 14.22 -0.87
N LYS A 71 -12.02 14.97 -1.96
CA LYS A 71 -11.99 16.44 -1.97
C LYS A 71 -11.09 16.99 -0.83
N ASP A 72 -11.59 17.95 -0.04
CA ASP A 72 -10.80 18.62 1.00
C ASP A 72 -10.30 17.66 2.10
N ALA A 73 -11.13 16.70 2.51
CA ALA A 73 -10.74 15.68 3.49
C ALA A 73 -9.70 14.68 2.95
N GLY A 74 -9.50 14.64 1.63
CA GLY A 74 -8.50 13.80 0.97
C GLY A 74 -7.10 14.40 0.92
N LYS A 75 -6.94 15.72 1.12
CA LYS A 75 -5.65 16.41 0.90
C LYS A 75 -4.56 15.88 1.83
N ASP A 76 -4.85 15.76 3.12
CA ASP A 76 -3.89 15.24 4.11
C ASP A 76 -3.58 13.76 3.88
N LYS A 77 -4.55 13.00 3.39
CA LYS A 77 -4.43 11.57 3.07
C LYS A 77 -3.48 11.36 1.89
N ILE A 78 -3.65 12.14 0.83
CA ILE A 78 -2.75 12.13 -0.33
C ILE A 78 -1.35 12.58 0.10
N ALA A 79 -1.23 13.64 0.90
CA ALA A 79 0.07 14.11 1.38
C ALA A 79 0.82 13.02 2.16
N GLY A 80 0.14 12.31 3.08
CA GLY A 80 0.71 11.19 3.83
C GLY A 80 1.15 10.03 2.93
N VAL A 81 0.32 9.62 1.98
CA VAL A 81 0.67 8.57 1.00
C VAL A 81 1.85 9.01 0.13
N CYS A 82 1.91 10.26 -0.30
CA CYS A 82 3.05 10.81 -1.06
C CYS A 82 4.35 10.79 -0.24
N SER A 83 4.30 11.11 1.05
CA SER A 83 5.48 11.01 1.93
C SER A 83 5.98 9.58 2.06
N TRP A 84 5.07 8.61 2.25
CA TRP A 84 5.44 7.20 2.27
C TRP A 84 6.02 6.74 0.93
N LEU A 85 5.38 7.13 -0.17
CA LEU A 85 5.85 6.78 -1.50
C LEU A 85 7.28 7.27 -1.75
N ALA A 86 7.58 8.52 -1.40
CA ALA A 86 8.92 9.09 -1.53
C ALA A 86 9.96 8.38 -0.64
N TRP A 87 9.55 7.99 0.57
CA TRP A 87 10.41 7.20 1.47
C TRP A 87 10.70 5.82 0.87
N TYR A 88 9.70 5.10 0.33
CA TYR A 88 9.91 3.80 -0.30
C TYR A 88 10.77 3.89 -1.57
N GLU A 89 10.62 4.94 -2.39
CA GLU A 89 11.50 5.16 -3.54
C GLU A 89 12.95 5.42 -3.13
N THR A 90 13.17 6.01 -1.95
CA THR A 90 14.50 6.25 -1.40
C THR A 90 15.11 4.98 -0.80
N GLU A 91 14.32 4.21 -0.05
CA GLU A 91 14.77 3.01 0.67
C GLU A 91 14.95 1.81 -0.26
N TYR A 92 13.99 1.56 -1.16
CA TYR A 92 13.93 0.35 -2.00
C TYR A 92 14.21 0.61 -3.48
N GLY A 93 14.37 1.88 -3.87
CA GLY A 93 14.63 2.28 -5.24
C GLY A 93 13.37 2.40 -6.11
N ALA A 94 13.57 2.37 -7.43
CA ALA A 94 12.48 2.57 -8.38
C ALA A 94 11.44 1.42 -8.33
N PRO A 95 10.14 1.73 -8.50
CA PRO A 95 9.11 0.69 -8.60
C PRO A 95 9.40 -0.31 -9.71
N VAL A 96 9.21 -1.59 -9.44
CA VAL A 96 9.43 -2.68 -10.40
C VAL A 96 8.25 -2.91 -11.34
N ALA A 97 7.05 -2.40 -10.98
CA ALA A 97 5.85 -2.46 -11.79
C ALA A 97 4.78 -1.47 -11.30
N GLN A 98 3.68 -1.39 -12.05
CA GLN A 98 2.44 -0.71 -11.64
C GLN A 98 1.32 -1.75 -11.45
N LEU A 99 0.53 -1.60 -10.39
CA LEU A 99 -0.62 -2.43 -10.04
C LEU A 99 -1.84 -2.04 -10.91
N GLU A 100 -2.52 -3.02 -11.49
CA GLU A 100 -3.53 -2.78 -12.54
C GLU A 100 -4.69 -1.86 -12.11
N PRO A 101 -5.34 -2.03 -10.93
CA PRO A 101 -6.41 -1.15 -10.47
C PRO A 101 -6.09 0.35 -10.56
N PHE A 102 -4.83 0.74 -10.32
CA PHE A 102 -4.41 2.14 -10.35
C PHE A 102 -4.12 2.67 -11.76
N THR A 103 -4.09 1.81 -12.78
CA THR A 103 -4.03 2.27 -14.19
C THR A 103 -5.33 2.94 -14.63
N ARG A 104 -6.44 2.64 -13.94
CA ARG A 104 -7.77 3.23 -14.14
C ARG A 104 -8.28 3.86 -12.84
N GLU A 105 -7.41 4.59 -12.13
CA GLU A 105 -7.72 5.18 -10.82
C GLU A 105 -9.05 5.94 -10.80
N ARG A 106 -9.37 6.70 -11.86
CA ARG A 106 -10.62 7.47 -11.96
C ARG A 106 -11.89 6.61 -11.89
N GLU A 107 -11.81 5.32 -12.19
CA GLU A 107 -12.91 4.36 -12.09
C GLU A 107 -13.08 3.81 -10.66
N LEU A 108 -12.07 3.93 -9.80
CA LEU A 108 -12.11 3.45 -8.41
C LEU A 108 -13.15 4.22 -7.58
N PRO A 109 -13.78 3.58 -6.59
CA PRO A 109 -14.73 4.27 -5.71
C PRO A 109 -14.05 5.37 -4.87
N ALA A 110 -14.85 6.30 -4.35
CA ALA A 110 -14.38 7.23 -3.34
C ALA A 110 -14.03 6.47 -2.04
N PRO A 111 -13.03 6.93 -1.28
CA PRO A 111 -12.65 6.27 -0.03
C PRO A 111 -13.74 6.42 1.04
N PRO A 112 -13.96 5.41 1.90
CA PRO A 112 -14.92 5.45 2.99
C PRO A 112 -14.33 6.19 4.19
N LEU A 113 -14.30 7.52 4.11
CA LEU A 113 -13.66 8.38 5.12
C LEU A 113 -14.24 8.22 6.53
N GLN A 114 -15.50 7.80 6.65
CA GLN A 114 -16.15 7.59 7.93
C GLN A 114 -15.47 6.51 8.78
N GLU A 115 -14.77 5.57 8.14
CA GLU A 115 -14.03 4.50 8.84
C GLU A 115 -12.76 5.01 9.54
N ILE A 116 -12.25 6.18 9.15
CA ILE A 116 -10.96 6.70 9.63
C ILE A 116 -11.10 8.02 10.42
N GLU A 117 -12.26 8.68 10.35
CA GLU A 117 -12.59 9.84 11.19
C GLU A 117 -12.77 9.46 12.68
N GLN A 118 -12.95 8.19 13.00
CA GLN A 118 -13.11 7.68 14.37
C GLN A 118 -11.79 7.26 15.04
N CYS A 119 -10.66 7.35 14.35
CA CYS A 119 -9.33 7.00 14.87
C CYS A 119 -8.61 8.20 15.52
N THR A 120 -9.34 9.20 16.00
CA THR A 120 -8.81 10.29 16.84
C THR A 120 -9.01 9.94 18.31
N VAL A 121 -7.95 9.40 18.95
CA VAL A 121 -7.78 9.43 20.41
C VAL A 121 -6.93 10.62 20.82
#